data_AF-A0AAE0S3B2-F1
#
_entry.id   AF-A0AAE0S3B2-F1
#
_cell.length_a   1.000
_cell.length_b   1.000
_cell.length_c   1.000
_cell.angle_alpha   90.00
_cell.angle_beta   90.00
_cell.angle_gamma   90.00
#
_symmetry.space_group_name_H-M   'P 1'
#
loop_
_entity.id
_entity.type
_entity.pdbx_description
1 polymer ?
#
loop_
_entity_poly.entity_id
_entity_poly.type
_entity_poly.pdbx_seq_one_letter_code
_entity_poly.pdbx_strand_id
1 'polypeptide(L)'
;MTIHDNSQPPKASEDWIAPFEKDTRYVFSWPLCDVRLCDNSRYPWILLIPRIAGLREIYRLNPADSTQFWQELQSASKGMAEIFRPDKLNTAWIGNITPQFHAHIIARRQNDIAFPATVWGRSDNIPYDAEELENRASYPFSVLRSGQQDILSVSVQFRNAADSAAVRLILQYSCQIFTARAVKCRFLNL
;
A
#
# COMPACT_ATOMS: atom_id res chain seq x y z
N MET A 1 25.48 13.13 23.63
CA MET A 1 24.90 11.98 22.90
C MET A 1 23.50 11.78 23.45
N THR A 2 22.55 12.54 22.92
CA THR A 2 21.18 12.56 23.43
C THR A 2 20.41 11.46 22.72
N ILE A 3 19.92 10.49 23.49
CA ILE A 3 19.11 9.39 22.97
C ILE A 3 17.75 10.00 22.60
N HIS A 4 17.43 10.05 21.31
CA HIS A 4 16.09 10.42 20.85
C HIS A 4 15.12 9.29 21.18
N ASP A 5 14.12 9.61 21.99
CA ASP A 5 12.98 8.76 22.28
C ASP A 5 12.13 8.62 21.02
N ASN A 6 12.17 7.43 20.40
CA ASN A 6 11.42 7.05 19.20
C ASN A 6 10.02 6.49 19.51
N SER A 7 9.50 6.66 20.74
CA SER A 7 8.20 6.11 21.14
C SER A 7 7.00 6.84 20.52
N GLN A 8 7.20 8.02 19.92
CA GLN A 8 6.16 8.73 19.17
C GLN A 8 6.57 8.91 17.71
N PRO A 9 5.72 8.50 16.74
CA PRO A 9 5.99 8.79 15.34
C PRO A 9 6.09 10.31 15.16
N PRO A 10 7.06 10.80 14.37
CA PRO A 10 7.22 12.23 14.16
C PRO A 10 5.90 12.84 13.66
N LYS A 11 5.42 13.88 14.34
CA LYS A 11 4.27 14.65 13.87
C LYS A 11 4.63 15.26 12.52
N ALA A 12 3.82 15.01 11.50
CA ALA A 12 3.93 15.67 10.21
C ALA A 12 3.88 17.19 10.39
N SER A 13 4.80 17.93 9.76
CA SER A 13 4.74 19.40 9.69
C SER A 13 3.57 19.86 8.82
N GLU A 14 2.98 21.03 9.07
CA GLU A 14 1.81 21.54 8.33
C GLU A 14 2.03 21.61 6.80
N ASP A 15 3.25 21.92 6.35
CA ASP A 15 3.64 21.94 4.93
C ASP A 15 3.56 20.57 4.22
N TRP A 16 3.39 19.47 4.97
CA TRP A 16 3.42 18.08 4.50
C TRP A 16 2.04 17.50 4.16
N ILE A 17 0.95 18.12 4.61
CA ILE A 17 -0.43 17.57 4.48
C ILE A 17 -1.16 18.20 3.29
N ALA A 18 -0.77 19.43 2.92
CA ALA A 18 -1.48 20.29 1.98
C ALA A 18 -1.92 19.67 0.64
N PRO A 19 -1.12 18.86 -0.10
CA PRO A 19 -1.51 18.43 -1.43
C PRO A 19 -2.69 17.43 -1.44
N PHE A 20 -2.95 16.74 -0.33
CA PHE A 20 -4.02 15.74 -0.26
C PHE A 20 -5.31 16.28 0.34
N GLU A 21 -5.32 17.46 0.96
CA GLU A 21 -6.54 17.98 1.62
C GLU A 21 -7.66 18.34 0.64
N LYS A 22 -7.28 18.78 -0.57
CA LYS A 22 -8.25 19.24 -1.57
C LYS A 22 -9.04 18.11 -2.19
N ASP A 23 -8.37 17.03 -2.60
CA ASP A 23 -8.96 15.96 -3.42
C ASP A 23 -9.20 14.66 -2.62
N THR A 24 -8.99 14.71 -1.30
CA THR A 24 -9.20 13.54 -0.44
C THR A 24 -9.67 13.92 0.94
N ARG A 25 -10.49 13.06 1.54
CA ARG A 25 -10.97 13.21 2.91
C ARG A 25 -10.23 12.28 3.87
N TYR A 26 -9.80 12.81 5.01
CA TYR A 26 -9.21 12.01 6.09
C TYR A 26 -10.21 11.00 6.65
N VAL A 27 -9.78 9.76 6.89
CA VAL A 27 -10.60 8.70 7.49
C VAL A 27 -10.07 8.36 8.90
N PHE A 28 -8.83 7.86 8.97
CA PHE A 28 -8.14 7.57 10.24
C PHE A 28 -6.63 7.42 10.01
N SER A 29 -5.88 7.20 11.09
CA SER A 29 -4.43 6.97 11.07
C SER A 29 -4.10 5.58 11.64
N TRP A 30 -3.30 4.81 10.92
CA TRP A 30 -2.55 3.64 11.42
C TRP A 30 -1.18 4.06 11.96
N PRO A 31 -0.36 3.18 12.55
CA PRO A 31 0.95 3.55 13.10
C PRO A 31 1.85 4.32 12.14
N LEU A 32 1.87 3.96 10.85
CA LEU A 32 2.68 4.63 9.85
C LEU A 32 1.86 5.52 8.90
N CYS A 33 0.78 5.00 8.32
CA CYS A 33 0.04 5.71 7.27
C CYS A 33 -1.20 6.45 7.79
N ASP A 34 -1.48 7.60 7.19
CA ASP A 34 -2.85 8.11 7.13
C ASP A 34 -3.62 7.39 6.03
N VAL A 35 -4.86 7.04 6.34
CA VAL A 35 -5.82 6.49 5.39
C VAL A 35 -6.77 7.60 4.98
N ARG A 36 -6.82 7.89 3.69
CA ARG A 36 -7.65 8.95 3.12
C ARG A 36 -8.53 8.42 2.02
N LEU A 37 -9.78 8.87 1.94
CA LEU A 37 -10.72 8.59 0.87
C LEU A 37 -10.49 9.58 -0.26
N CYS A 38 -10.26 9.11 -1.48
CA CYS A 38 -10.21 9.99 -2.65
C CYS A 38 -11.62 10.52 -2.94
N ASP A 39 -11.74 11.83 -3.15
CA ASP A 39 -13.01 12.49 -3.49
C ASP A 39 -13.33 12.29 -4.98
N ASN A 40 -13.59 11.02 -5.32
CA ASN A 40 -14.02 10.56 -6.62
C ASN A 40 -15.04 9.44 -6.45
N SER A 41 -16.31 9.74 -6.69
CA SER A 41 -17.45 8.84 -6.50
C SER A 41 -17.54 7.71 -7.52
N ARG A 42 -16.76 7.77 -8.62
CA ARG A 42 -16.77 6.72 -9.65
C ARG A 42 -16.20 5.40 -9.15
N TYR A 43 -15.29 5.44 -8.18
CA TYR A 43 -14.56 4.26 -7.72
C TYR A 43 -14.40 4.31 -6.19
N PRO A 44 -14.59 3.17 -5.48
CA PRO A 44 -14.11 3.08 -4.10
C PRO A 44 -12.58 3.13 -4.09
N TRP A 45 -12.03 4.23 -3.61
CA TRP A 45 -10.61 4.57 -3.75
C TRP A 45 -10.07 5.19 -2.46
N ILE A 46 -9.10 4.51 -1.85
CA ILE A 46 -8.35 5.06 -0.71
C ILE A 46 -6.88 5.28 -1.04
N LEU A 47 -6.26 6.20 -0.31
CA LEU A 47 -4.82 6.43 -0.28
C LEU A 47 -4.26 6.01 1.07
N LEU A 48 -3.09 5.36 1.05
CA LEU A 48 -2.22 5.24 2.22
C LEU A 48 -1.05 6.21 2.08
N ILE A 49 -0.85 7.07 3.09
CA ILE A 49 0.17 8.11 3.06
C ILE A 49 1.05 7.96 4.30
N PRO A 50 2.28 7.41 4.19
CA PRO A 50 3.20 7.33 5.31
C PRO A 50 3.50 8.72 5.87
N ARG A 51 3.39 8.89 7.19
CA ARG A 51 3.70 10.15 7.89
C ARG A 51 5.21 10.33 8.09
N ILE A 52 5.98 10.25 6.99
CA ILE A 52 7.43 10.41 6.96
C ILE A 52 7.78 11.59 6.06
N ALA A 53 8.23 12.70 6.66
CA ALA A 53 8.58 13.91 5.94
C ALA A 53 9.62 13.65 4.83
N GLY A 54 9.36 14.20 3.63
CA GLY A 54 10.25 14.11 2.47
C GLY A 54 10.31 12.73 1.80
N LEU A 55 9.50 11.76 2.24
CA LEU A 55 9.39 10.47 1.56
C LEU A 55 8.74 10.65 0.19
N ARG A 56 9.47 10.30 -0.86
CA ARG A 56 9.00 10.37 -2.27
C ARG A 56 8.87 8.99 -2.91
N GLU A 57 9.69 8.04 -2.46
CA GLU A 57 9.85 6.75 -3.10
C GLU A 57 9.92 5.63 -2.06
N ILE A 58 9.32 4.48 -2.37
CA ILE A 58 9.23 3.34 -1.44
C ILE A 58 10.59 2.81 -0.99
N TYR A 59 11.62 2.85 -1.85
CA TYR A 59 12.97 2.35 -1.53
C TYR A 59 13.69 3.20 -0.46
N ARG A 60 13.16 4.37 -0.12
CA ARG A 60 13.71 5.26 0.92
C ARG A 60 13.19 4.95 2.31
N LEU A 61 12.21 4.05 2.43
CA LEU A 61 11.77 3.55 3.73
C LEU A 61 12.90 2.78 4.40
N ASN A 62 13.10 2.99 5.70
CA ASN A 62 13.98 2.11 6.48
C ASN A 62 13.31 0.71 6.62
N PRO A 63 14.05 -0.32 7.05
CA PRO A 63 13.51 -1.69 7.12
C PRO A 63 12.26 -1.83 8.01
N ALA A 64 12.18 -1.09 9.12
CA ALA A 64 11.03 -1.14 10.03
C ALA A 64 9.79 -0.51 9.38
N ASP A 65 9.93 0.68 8.81
CA ASP A 65 8.84 1.39 8.14
C ASP A 65 8.39 0.66 6.88
N SER A 66 9.30 0.03 6.13
CA SER A 66 8.96 -0.81 4.99
C SER A 66 8.09 -1.99 5.43
N THR A 67 8.47 -2.67 6.52
CA THR A 67 7.67 -3.78 7.08
C THR A 67 6.29 -3.30 7.53
N GLN A 68 6.22 -2.17 8.24
CA GLN A 68 4.96 -1.59 8.70
C GLN A 68 4.06 -1.17 7.53
N PHE A 69 4.63 -0.51 6.51
CA PHE A 69 3.91 -0.12 5.29
C PHE A 69 3.30 -1.34 4.59
N TRP A 70 4.06 -2.43 4.43
CA TRP A 70 3.54 -3.65 3.81
C TRP A 70 2.42 -4.31 4.61
N GLN A 71 2.45 -4.24 5.94
CA GLN A 71 1.37 -4.75 6.78
C GLN A 71 0.10 -3.91 6.60
N GLU A 72 0.22 -2.59 6.69
CA GLU A 72 -0.89 -1.65 6.51
C GLU A 72 -1.49 -1.75 5.10
N LEU A 73 -0.66 -1.89 4.07
CA LEU A 73 -1.11 -2.07 2.70
C LEU A 73 -1.94 -3.36 2.53
N GLN A 74 -1.51 -4.46 3.15
CA GLN A 74 -2.24 -5.72 3.10
C GLN A 74 -3.57 -5.62 3.85
N SER A 75 -3.59 -5.04 5.05
CA SER A 75 -4.83 -4.78 5.81
C SER A 75 -5.82 -3.94 5.00
N ALA A 76 -5.34 -2.84 4.39
CA ALA A 76 -6.18 -1.98 3.56
C ALA A 76 -6.74 -2.73 2.36
N SER A 77 -5.88 -3.45 1.63
CA SER A 77 -6.29 -4.21 0.45
C SER A 77 -7.31 -5.30 0.81
N LYS A 78 -7.10 -6.03 1.90
CA LYS A 78 -8.05 -7.06 2.37
C LYS A 78 -9.40 -6.44 2.73
N GLY A 79 -9.41 -5.38 3.53
CA GLY A 79 -10.67 -4.74 3.91
C GLY A 79 -11.39 -4.10 2.72
N MET A 80 -10.67 -3.53 1.75
CA MET A 80 -11.25 -3.06 0.49
C MET A 80 -11.92 -4.19 -0.30
N ALA A 81 -11.29 -5.38 -0.34
CA ALA A 81 -11.86 -6.56 -0.98
C ALA A 81 -13.13 -7.05 -0.26
N GLU A 82 -13.13 -7.08 1.08
CA GLU A 82 -14.26 -7.56 1.87
C GLU A 82 -15.47 -6.62 1.80
N ILE A 83 -15.24 -5.31 1.91
CA ILE A 83 -16.29 -4.28 1.90
C ILE A 83 -16.92 -4.17 0.51
N PHE A 84 -16.10 -4.02 -0.53
CA PHE A 84 -16.61 -3.69 -1.86
C PHE A 84 -16.80 -4.90 -2.77
N ARG A 85 -16.19 -6.05 -2.46
CA ARG A 85 -16.19 -7.26 -3.32
C ARG A 85 -15.95 -6.90 -4.79
N PRO A 86 -14.82 -6.24 -5.12
CA PRO A 86 -14.51 -5.88 -6.49
C PRO A 86 -14.14 -7.11 -7.31
N ASP A 87 -14.26 -6.99 -8.64
CA ASP A 87 -13.73 -8.00 -9.56
C ASP A 87 -12.19 -8.00 -9.53
N LYS A 88 -11.59 -6.83 -9.28
CA LYS A 88 -10.14 -6.68 -9.12
C LYS A 88 -9.79 -5.49 -8.23
N LEU A 89 -8.76 -5.64 -7.40
CA LEU A 89 -8.08 -4.50 -6.78
C LEU A 89 -6.95 -3.99 -7.66
N ASN A 90 -6.87 -2.67 -7.85
CA ASN A 90 -5.71 -2.00 -8.42
C ASN A 90 -4.96 -1.29 -7.30
N THR A 91 -3.66 -1.55 -7.22
CA THR A 91 -2.75 -0.96 -6.24
C THR A 91 -1.55 -0.38 -6.98
N ALA A 92 -1.26 0.90 -6.80
CA ALA A 92 -0.14 1.56 -7.45
C ALA A 92 0.30 2.80 -6.69
N TRP A 93 1.60 3.07 -6.67
CA TRP A 93 2.19 4.24 -6.02
C TRP A 93 2.84 5.06 -7.14
N ILE A 94 2.11 6.07 -7.61
CA ILE A 94 2.50 6.91 -8.74
C ILE A 94 2.54 8.34 -8.20
N GLY A 95 3.60 9.08 -8.47
CA GLY A 95 3.85 10.38 -7.81
C GLY A 95 4.30 11.50 -8.74
N ASN A 96 3.98 11.41 -10.05
CA ASN A 96 4.48 12.35 -11.05
C ASN A 96 4.02 13.80 -10.78
N ILE A 97 2.76 13.98 -10.34
CA ILE A 97 2.16 15.29 -10.05
C ILE A 97 2.35 15.65 -8.57
N THR A 98 2.03 14.71 -7.67
CA THR A 98 2.17 14.86 -6.22
C THR A 98 3.38 14.05 -5.76
N PRO A 99 4.55 14.67 -5.49
CA PRO A 99 5.79 13.94 -5.26
C PRO A 99 5.88 13.21 -3.93
N GLN A 100 5.03 13.58 -2.98
CA GLN A 100 4.91 12.90 -1.70
C GLN A 100 4.48 11.45 -1.92
N PHE A 101 5.18 10.50 -1.31
CA PHE A 101 4.87 9.10 -1.47
C PHE A 101 3.47 8.80 -0.91
N HIS A 102 2.65 8.17 -1.74
CA HIS A 102 1.32 7.74 -1.39
C HIS A 102 0.95 6.53 -2.21
N ALA A 103 0.10 5.69 -1.63
CA ALA A 103 -0.29 4.43 -2.21
C ALA A 103 -1.77 4.39 -2.54
N HIS A 104 -2.13 4.24 -3.82
CA HIS A 104 -3.52 4.11 -4.25
C HIS A 104 -4.01 2.68 -4.10
N ILE A 105 -5.21 2.49 -3.55
CA ILE A 105 -5.93 1.21 -3.52
C ILE A 105 -7.34 1.44 -4.03
N ILE A 106 -7.69 0.77 -5.14
CA ILE A 106 -8.90 1.05 -5.90
C ILE A 106 -9.65 -0.26 -6.16
N ALA A 107 -10.92 -0.30 -5.75
CA ALA A 107 -11.85 -1.38 -6.05
C ALA A 107 -12.42 -1.21 -7.47
N ARG A 108 -12.10 -2.15 -8.37
CA ARG A 108 -12.49 -2.11 -9.79
C ARG A 108 -13.58 -3.13 -10.10
N ARG A 109 -14.43 -2.82 -11.07
CA ARG A 109 -15.44 -3.75 -11.61
C ARG A 109 -15.33 -3.81 -13.12
N GLN A 110 -15.74 -4.94 -13.70
CA GLN A 110 -15.75 -5.10 -15.16
C GLN A 110 -16.65 -4.09 -15.87
N ASN A 111 -17.68 -3.59 -15.17
CA ASN A 111 -18.61 -2.58 -15.67
C ASN A 111 -18.27 -1.14 -15.26
N ASP A 112 -17.10 -0.89 -14.63
CA ASP A 112 -16.67 0.48 -14.35
C ASP A 112 -16.20 1.19 -15.63
N ILE A 113 -16.33 2.51 -15.66
CA ILE A 113 -16.14 3.33 -16.88
C ILE A 113 -14.73 3.22 -17.49
N ALA A 114 -13.72 2.89 -16.69
CA ALA A 114 -12.34 2.80 -17.14
C ALA A 114 -11.90 1.36 -17.45
N PHE A 115 -12.68 0.33 -17.11
CA PHE A 115 -12.27 -1.05 -17.30
C PHE A 115 -12.16 -1.40 -18.81
N PRO A 116 -11.11 -2.15 -19.26
CA PRO A 116 -10.01 -2.77 -18.51
C PRO A 116 -8.77 -1.89 -18.31
N ALA A 117 -8.83 -0.61 -18.72
CA ALA A 117 -7.74 0.33 -18.56
C ALA A 117 -7.57 0.81 -17.09
N THR A 118 -6.51 1.58 -16.86
CA THR A 118 -6.28 2.26 -15.59
C THR A 118 -7.24 3.45 -15.42
N VAL A 119 -7.50 3.85 -14.17
CA VAL A 119 -8.43 4.96 -13.89
C VAL A 119 -7.82 6.34 -14.19
N TRP A 120 -6.49 6.46 -14.13
CA TRP A 120 -5.81 7.75 -14.27
C TRP A 120 -5.98 8.31 -15.69
N GLY A 121 -6.57 9.50 -15.80
CA GLY A 121 -6.76 10.19 -17.08
C GLY A 121 -7.80 9.56 -18.01
N ARG A 122 -8.58 8.57 -17.54
CA ARG A 122 -9.56 7.85 -18.37
C ARG A 122 -11.01 8.29 -18.15
N SER A 123 -11.31 8.88 -17.01
CA SER A 123 -12.62 9.43 -16.67
C SER A 123 -12.46 10.71 -15.87
N ASP A 124 -13.35 11.67 -16.10
CA ASP A 124 -13.41 12.89 -15.29
C ASP A 124 -13.61 12.55 -13.81
N ASN A 125 -12.99 13.34 -12.94
CA ASN A 125 -13.28 13.25 -11.51
C ASN A 125 -14.72 13.73 -11.26
N ILE A 126 -15.52 12.90 -10.59
CA ILE A 126 -16.82 13.30 -10.07
C ILE A 126 -16.69 13.29 -8.54
N PRO A 127 -16.69 14.44 -7.86
CA PRO A 127 -16.66 14.46 -6.40
C PRO A 127 -17.92 13.81 -5.83
N TYR A 128 -17.84 13.35 -4.59
CA TYR A 128 -19.02 12.93 -3.85
C TYR A 128 -19.89 14.15 -3.51
N ASP A 129 -21.18 13.92 -3.26
CA ASP A 129 -21.96 14.90 -2.50
C ASP A 129 -21.33 15.07 -1.10
N ALA A 130 -21.40 16.27 -0.52
CA ALA A 130 -20.74 16.56 0.75
C ALA A 130 -21.21 15.63 1.89
N GLU A 131 -22.50 15.29 1.93
CA GLU A 131 -23.05 14.36 2.93
C GLU A 131 -22.57 12.93 2.65
N GLU A 132 -22.56 12.51 1.38
CA GLU A 132 -22.06 11.18 1.01
C GLU A 132 -20.56 11.04 1.31
N LEU A 133 -19.76 12.07 1.08
CA LEU A 133 -18.33 12.08 1.37
C LEU A 133 -18.07 11.88 2.87
N GLU A 134 -18.80 12.61 3.72
CA GLU A 134 -18.69 12.50 5.17
C GLU A 134 -19.14 11.11 5.65
N ASN A 135 -20.27 10.63 5.13
CA ASN A 135 -20.80 9.31 5.46
C ASN A 135 -19.80 8.22 5.10
N ARG A 136 -19.22 8.27 3.89
CA ARG A 136 -18.22 7.30 3.44
C ARG A 136 -16.94 7.36 4.27
N ALA A 137 -16.45 8.56 4.56
CA ALA A 137 -15.27 8.74 5.42
C ALA A 137 -15.50 8.23 6.85
N SER A 138 -16.74 8.30 7.36
CA SER A 138 -17.12 7.77 8.67
C SER A 138 -17.39 6.25 8.66
N TYR A 139 -17.92 5.71 7.56
CA TYR A 139 -18.32 4.31 7.38
C TYR A 139 -18.43 3.99 5.88
N PRO A 140 -17.94 2.87 5.30
CA PRO A 140 -17.44 1.62 5.89
C PRO A 140 -15.91 1.58 6.08
N PHE A 141 -15.18 2.63 5.70
CA PHE A 141 -13.72 2.62 5.79
C PHE A 141 -13.21 2.61 7.23
N SER A 142 -14.03 2.98 8.22
CA SER A 142 -13.72 2.81 9.65
C SER A 142 -13.57 1.34 10.05
N VAL A 143 -14.12 0.38 9.30
CA VAL A 143 -13.89 -1.06 9.52
C VAL A 143 -12.43 -1.45 9.20
N LEU A 144 -11.74 -0.69 8.35
CA LEU A 144 -10.30 -0.88 8.13
C LEU A 144 -9.50 -0.61 9.43
N ARG A 145 -10.04 0.18 10.36
CA ARG A 145 -9.38 0.50 11.63
C ARG A 145 -9.12 -0.75 12.48
N SER A 146 -10.01 -1.75 12.45
CA SER A 146 -9.84 -3.01 13.21
C SER A 146 -8.93 -4.02 12.53
N GLY A 147 -8.74 -3.94 11.20
CA GLY A 147 -7.94 -4.89 10.40
C GLY A 147 -6.45 -4.91 10.72
N GLN A 148 -5.97 -4.07 11.63
CA GLN A 148 -4.60 -4.10 12.14
C GLN A 148 -4.36 -5.25 13.14
N GLN A 149 -5.40 -5.68 13.88
CA GLN A 149 -5.26 -6.70 14.93
C GLN A 149 -5.09 -8.12 14.37
N ASP A 150 -5.60 -8.40 13.18
CA ASP A 150 -5.54 -9.74 12.57
C ASP A 150 -4.19 -10.10 11.92
N ILE A 151 -3.28 -9.14 11.70
CA ILE A 151 -1.95 -9.42 11.09
C ILE A 151 -0.87 -9.68 12.15
N LEU A 152 -1.05 -9.18 13.38
CA LEU A 152 -0.15 -9.49 14.49
C LEU A 152 -0.18 -10.98 14.87
N SER A 153 -1.30 -11.69 14.62
CA SER A 153 -1.38 -13.15 14.81
C SER A 153 -0.65 -13.93 13.71
N VAL A 154 -0.59 -13.40 12.48
CA VAL A 154 0.11 -14.01 11.34
C VAL A 154 1.63 -13.87 11.46
N SER A 155 2.12 -12.74 11.98
CA SER A 155 3.56 -12.53 12.22
C SER A 155 4.13 -13.37 13.38
N VAL A 156 3.29 -13.88 14.28
CA VAL A 156 3.65 -14.93 15.24
C VAL A 156 3.74 -16.31 14.55
N GLN A 157 2.89 -16.60 13.56
CA GLN A 157 2.95 -17.86 12.81
C GLN A 157 4.20 -17.97 11.93
N PHE A 158 4.68 -16.88 11.34
CA PHE A 158 5.92 -16.89 10.55
C PHE A 158 7.20 -17.06 11.38
N ARG A 159 7.21 -16.63 12.66
CA ARG A 159 8.34 -16.95 13.56
C ARG A 159 8.39 -18.44 13.89
N ASN A 160 7.23 -19.09 14.02
CA ASN A 160 7.16 -20.54 14.22
C ASN A 160 7.43 -21.35 12.94
N ALA A 161 7.21 -20.77 11.75
CA ALA A 161 7.51 -21.41 10.47
C ALA A 161 8.99 -21.32 10.05
N ALA A 162 9.76 -20.38 10.62
CA ALA A 162 11.19 -20.23 10.35
C ALA A 162 12.04 -21.43 10.84
N ASP A 163 11.50 -22.28 11.72
CA ASP A 163 12.12 -23.54 12.17
C ASP A 163 11.73 -24.78 11.33
N SER A 164 10.94 -24.60 10.27
CA SER A 164 10.52 -25.71 9.41
C SER A 164 11.60 -26.09 8.39
N ALA A 165 11.79 -27.41 8.19
CA ALA A 165 12.65 -28.01 7.17
C ALA A 165 12.41 -27.46 5.74
N ALA A 166 11.24 -26.85 5.48
CA ALA A 166 10.91 -26.23 4.20
C ALA A 166 11.78 -25.01 3.85
N VAL A 167 12.23 -24.21 4.83
CA VAL A 167 13.11 -23.04 4.57
C VAL A 167 14.54 -23.47 4.25
N ARG A 168 15.01 -24.59 4.85
CA ARG A 168 16.29 -25.20 4.49
C ARG A 168 16.28 -25.70 3.04
N LEU A 169 15.14 -26.21 2.58
CA LEU A 169 14.97 -26.66 1.20
C LEU A 169 15.10 -25.49 0.19
N ILE A 170 14.49 -24.33 0.47
CA ILE A 170 14.55 -23.16 -0.44
C ILE A 170 15.98 -22.57 -0.54
N LEU A 171 16.75 -22.59 0.56
CA LEU A 171 18.17 -22.18 0.53
C LEU A 171 19.07 -23.23 -0.15
N GLN A 172 18.70 -24.50 -0.12
CA GLN A 172 19.46 -25.58 -0.77
C GLN A 172 19.23 -25.63 -2.29
N TYR A 173 18.03 -25.28 -2.77
CA TYR A 173 17.72 -25.17 -4.20
C TYR A 173 18.31 -23.92 -4.87
N SER A 174 18.55 -22.84 -4.13
CA SER A 174 19.19 -21.63 -4.67
C SER A 174 20.72 -21.79 -4.86
N CYS A 175 21.35 -22.77 -4.20
CA CYS A 175 22.78 -23.07 -4.38
C CYS A 175 23.08 -23.98 -5.60
N GLN A 176 22.09 -24.73 -6.10
CA GLN A 176 22.27 -25.60 -7.29
C GLN A 176 22.01 -24.90 -8.62
N ILE A 177 21.32 -23.74 -8.62
CA ILE A 177 21.03 -22.99 -9.86
C ILE A 177 22.22 -22.12 -10.29
N PHE A 178 23.15 -21.77 -9.37
CA PHE A 178 24.30 -20.93 -9.69
C PHE A 178 25.56 -21.68 -10.16
N THR A 179 25.59 -23.02 -10.11
CA THR A 179 26.75 -23.84 -10.53
C THR A 179 26.55 -24.56 -11.87
N ALA A 180 25.36 -24.51 -12.48
CA ALA A 180 25.04 -25.28 -13.69
C ALA A 180 25.08 -24.47 -15.02
N ARG A 181 25.79 -23.33 -15.07
CA ARG A 181 25.94 -22.53 -16.32
C ARG A 181 27.38 -22.14 -16.67
N ALA A 182 28.32 -23.00 -16.33
CA ALA A 182 29.64 -22.99 -16.97
C ALA A 182 29.83 -24.33 -17.70
N VAL A 183 29.74 -24.32 -19.04
CA VAL A 183 30.49 -25.15 -20.01
C VAL A 183 29.87 -25.02 -21.43
N LYS A 184 30.62 -24.30 -22.29
CA LYS A 184 30.88 -24.46 -23.75
C LYS A 184 29.76 -24.75 -24.77
N CYS A 185 29.64 -23.84 -25.76
CA CYS A 185 29.99 -24.08 -27.19
C CYS A 185 29.76 -22.80 -28.02
N ARG A 186 30.82 -22.13 -28.49
CA ARG A 186 31.40 -22.17 -29.86
C ARG A 186 30.61 -21.36 -30.92
N PHE A 187 31.27 -20.30 -31.39
CA PHE A 187 31.28 -19.71 -32.74
C PHE A 187 30.19 -20.13 -33.74
N LEU A 188 29.52 -19.14 -34.33
CA LEU A 188 29.55 -18.89 -35.78
C LEU A 188 29.00 -17.48 -36.08
N ASN A 189 29.75 -16.76 -36.92
CA ASN A 189 29.40 -15.48 -37.52
C ASN A 189 28.17 -15.61 -38.42
N LEU A 190 27.32 -14.58 -38.41
CA LEU A 190 26.74 -13.89 -39.59
C LEU A 190 26.21 -12.52 -39.15
#